data_AF-A0A7C4S014-F1
#
_entry.id   AF-A0A7C4S014-F1
#
_cell.length_a   1.000
_cell.length_b   1.000
_cell.length_c   1.000
_cell.angle_alpha   90.00
_cell.angle_beta   90.00
_cell.angle_gamma   90.00
#
_symmetry.space_group_name_H-M   'P 1'
#
loop_
_entity.id
_entity.type
_entity.pdbx_description
1 polymer ?
#
loop_
_entity_poly.entity_id
_entity_poly.type
_entity_poly.pdbx_seq_one_letter_code
_entity_poly.pdbx_strand_id
1 'polypeptide(L)'
;MIEDFQVKVAKYVMEWGEWIEKCELLLLLDTEKDKIKIYMDKLLSLQNDDGGFPRNWIKGYSSGIIETAKVIELASKIGLKNDERIERAIKFLIKNQLENGAWMEESLEYEDNSNDVIVSAYALKAIATAGIKGEVVDKCVRYLLESQRDDGLWPKTKAGINPDLEASGRVLIALHETKNKIATKAIKNGFESLMEVFIEKSTKEWDTLSEDILPIIEAISIIQPKKNTAARKIIDSYIKGEKWEFQDRRSENTNNLLNLIRVMALTNIINKDKVKEEINKLLELKLNLKKIIEKFENEAKEILLSKFENIGIKRNDPQKKILLGLFIYSLLEQFFWAAEYEPQTEFIGVIDRVGTLDKIENYTDYEKIRKALFRSKALTGVAKKKKEDAAKSITLFARFLMQNNEINVFEEFV
;
A
#
# COMPACT_ATOMS: atom_id res chain seq x y z
N MET A 1 21.29 -20.54 -3.11
CA MET A 1 20.08 -20.47 -2.27
C MET A 1 19.74 -19.02 -1.91
N ILE A 2 20.62 -18.28 -1.22
CA ILE A 2 20.40 -16.84 -0.91
C ILE A 2 20.50 -15.93 -2.15
N GLU A 3 21.31 -16.32 -3.13
CA GLU A 3 21.55 -15.54 -4.34
C GLU A 3 20.31 -15.36 -5.25
N ASP A 4 19.34 -16.26 -5.11
CA ASP A 4 18.06 -16.22 -5.82
C ASP A 4 16.95 -15.64 -4.92
N PHE A 5 17.04 -15.86 -3.61
CA PHE A 5 16.13 -15.30 -2.62
C PHE A 5 16.02 -13.78 -2.73
N GLN A 6 17.13 -13.06 -2.64
CA GLN A 6 17.13 -11.58 -2.70
C GLN A 6 16.49 -11.01 -3.99
N VAL A 7 16.66 -11.70 -5.13
CA VAL A 7 16.03 -11.31 -6.40
C VAL A 7 14.53 -11.60 -6.37
N LYS A 8 14.13 -12.76 -5.86
CA LYS A 8 12.71 -13.13 -5.68
C LYS A 8 11.98 -12.13 -4.79
N VAL A 9 12.56 -11.79 -3.63
CA VAL A 9 11.98 -10.80 -2.71
C VAL A 9 11.84 -9.44 -3.39
N ALA A 10 12.89 -8.95 -4.06
CA ALA A 10 12.84 -7.67 -4.74
C ALA A 10 11.79 -7.64 -5.87
N LYS A 11 11.71 -8.71 -6.67
CA LYS A 11 10.68 -8.85 -7.72
C LYS A 11 9.27 -8.90 -7.12
N TYR A 12 9.09 -9.62 -6.01
CA TYR A 12 7.80 -9.72 -5.31
C TYR A 12 7.34 -8.36 -4.77
N VAL A 13 8.22 -7.59 -4.12
CA VAL A 13 7.91 -6.21 -3.69
C VAL A 13 7.60 -5.31 -4.89
N MET A 14 8.34 -5.43 -5.99
CA MET A 14 8.06 -4.67 -7.23
C MET A 14 6.76 -5.07 -7.92
N GLU A 15 6.21 -6.24 -7.62
CA GLU A 15 4.93 -6.70 -8.13
C GLU A 15 3.80 -6.23 -7.21
N TRP A 16 3.85 -6.65 -5.95
CA TRP A 16 2.72 -6.57 -5.01
C TRP A 16 2.80 -5.45 -3.99
N GLY A 17 3.97 -4.82 -3.84
CA GLY A 17 4.16 -3.77 -2.85
C GLY A 17 3.47 -2.45 -3.19
N GLU A 18 3.22 -1.66 -2.17
CA GLU A 18 2.67 -0.31 -2.31
C GLU A 18 3.70 0.64 -2.95
N TRP A 19 3.24 1.82 -3.40
CA TRP A 19 4.11 2.78 -4.08
C TRP A 19 5.31 3.21 -3.23
N ILE A 20 5.12 3.37 -1.92
CA ILE A 20 6.18 3.68 -0.97
C ILE A 20 7.24 2.58 -0.90
N GLU A 21 6.82 1.31 -0.83
CA GLU A 21 7.71 0.16 -0.70
C GLU A 21 8.57 -0.03 -1.95
N LYS A 22 7.95 0.18 -3.11
CA LYS A 22 8.65 0.19 -4.41
C LYS A 22 9.69 1.30 -4.46
N CYS A 23 9.35 2.51 -4.03
CA CYS A 23 10.31 3.62 -3.97
C CYS A 23 11.48 3.30 -3.03
N GLU A 24 11.19 2.79 -1.83
CA GLU A 24 12.20 2.46 -0.83
C GLU A 24 13.15 1.37 -1.31
N LEU A 25 12.63 0.33 -1.97
CA LEU A 25 13.45 -0.72 -2.58
C LEU A 25 14.39 -0.15 -3.64
N LEU A 26 13.87 0.66 -4.57
CA LEU A 26 14.69 1.26 -5.63
C LEU A 26 15.75 2.22 -5.09
N LEU A 27 15.42 2.96 -4.04
CA LEU A 27 16.40 3.80 -3.33
C LEU A 27 17.47 2.96 -2.66
N LEU A 28 17.08 1.87 -1.99
CA LEU A 28 18.01 0.95 -1.33
C LEU A 28 18.99 0.28 -2.30
N LEU A 29 18.53 0.01 -3.53
CA LEU A 29 19.31 -0.57 -4.62
C LEU A 29 20.12 0.47 -5.39
N ASP A 30 20.09 1.74 -4.99
CA ASP A 30 20.80 2.83 -5.67
C ASP A 30 20.43 2.90 -7.18
N THR A 31 19.15 2.64 -7.50
CA THR A 31 18.61 2.69 -8.88
C THR A 31 18.59 4.13 -9.41
N GLU A 32 18.55 4.27 -10.74
CA GLU A 32 18.50 5.54 -11.44
C GLU A 32 17.31 6.42 -10.97
N LYS A 33 17.57 7.73 -10.82
CA LYS A 33 16.63 8.68 -10.22
C LYS A 33 15.30 8.80 -10.99
N ASP A 34 15.34 8.68 -12.30
CA ASP A 34 14.18 8.71 -13.18
C ASP A 34 13.21 7.55 -12.89
N LYS A 35 13.74 6.35 -12.65
CA LYS A 35 12.95 5.18 -12.27
C LYS A 35 12.30 5.36 -10.91
N ILE A 36 13.04 5.89 -9.92
CA ILE A 36 12.49 6.19 -8.59
C ILE A 36 11.39 7.27 -8.68
N LYS A 37 11.61 8.30 -9.51
CA LYS A 37 10.70 9.43 -9.67
C LYS A 37 9.29 9.00 -10.11
N ILE A 38 9.16 7.98 -10.97
CA ILE A 38 7.85 7.47 -11.41
C ILE A 38 6.98 7.06 -10.21
N TYR A 39 7.57 6.33 -9.26
CA TYR A 39 6.87 5.85 -8.07
C TYR A 39 6.67 6.97 -7.05
N MET A 40 7.66 7.86 -6.91
CA MET A 40 7.54 9.04 -6.05
C MET A 40 6.41 9.97 -6.52
N ASP A 41 6.29 10.24 -7.81
CA ASP A 41 5.24 11.10 -8.35
C ASP A 41 3.84 10.49 -8.09
N LYS A 42 3.72 9.17 -8.16
CA LYS A 42 2.48 8.46 -7.77
C LYS A 42 2.18 8.60 -6.28
N LEU A 43 3.17 8.42 -5.43
CA LEU A 43 3.03 8.60 -3.98
C LEU A 43 2.64 10.05 -3.63
N LEU A 44 3.30 11.04 -4.22
CA LEU A 44 3.01 12.46 -4.02
C LEU A 44 1.62 12.88 -4.52
N SER A 45 1.05 12.15 -5.49
CA SER A 45 -0.33 12.39 -5.97
C SER A 45 -1.42 11.98 -4.97
N LEU A 46 -1.06 11.28 -3.89
CA LEU A 46 -1.98 10.89 -2.82
C LEU A 46 -2.16 11.98 -1.74
N GLN A 47 -1.37 13.06 -1.77
CA GLN A 47 -1.38 14.06 -0.70
C GLN A 47 -2.78 14.71 -0.55
N ASN A 48 -3.25 14.77 0.68
CA ASN A 48 -4.52 15.41 1.04
C ASN A 48 -4.38 16.95 1.08
N ASP A 49 -5.52 17.64 1.16
CA ASP A 49 -5.56 19.12 1.19
C ASP A 49 -4.91 19.72 2.45
N ASP A 50 -4.91 18.98 3.56
CA ASP A 50 -4.23 19.35 4.80
C ASP A 50 -2.69 19.24 4.74
N GLY A 51 -2.15 18.70 3.64
CA GLY A 51 -0.73 18.49 3.41
C GLY A 51 -0.20 17.14 3.90
N GLY A 52 -1.00 16.37 4.62
CA GLY A 52 -0.64 15.01 5.04
C GLY A 52 -0.89 13.98 3.94
N PHE A 53 -0.45 12.75 4.21
CA PHE A 53 -0.67 11.60 3.33
C PHE A 53 -1.66 10.63 3.96
N PRO A 54 -2.55 10.03 3.15
CA PRO A 54 -3.66 9.23 3.65
C PRO A 54 -3.18 7.94 4.32
N ARG A 55 -3.86 7.57 5.41
CA ARG A 55 -3.66 6.29 6.10
C ARG A 55 -3.77 5.12 5.13
N ASN A 56 -2.89 4.12 5.31
CA ASN A 56 -2.80 2.94 4.43
C ASN A 56 -2.58 3.26 2.95
N TRP A 57 -2.17 4.49 2.61
CA TRP A 57 -1.97 4.95 1.22
C TRP A 57 -3.25 4.93 0.37
N ILE A 58 -4.43 4.96 1.00
CA ILE A 58 -5.72 4.92 0.31
C ILE A 58 -6.23 6.34 0.08
N LYS A 59 -6.27 6.79 -1.18
CA LYS A 59 -6.76 8.13 -1.54
C LYS A 59 -8.17 8.35 -0.97
N GLY A 60 -8.37 9.50 -0.31
CA GLY A 60 -9.63 9.87 0.34
C GLY A 60 -9.68 9.55 1.85
N TYR A 61 -8.77 8.72 2.36
CA TYR A 61 -8.66 8.49 3.81
C TYR A 61 -8.02 9.69 4.50
N SER A 62 -8.28 9.84 5.80
CA SER A 62 -7.65 10.88 6.62
C SER A 62 -6.12 10.73 6.64
N SER A 63 -5.43 11.86 6.83
CA SER A 63 -3.98 11.90 6.86
C SER A 63 -3.40 11.20 8.11
N GLY A 64 -2.36 10.38 7.92
CA GLY A 64 -1.59 9.75 8.98
C GLY A 64 -0.24 10.48 9.22
N ILE A 65 0.21 10.50 10.47
CA ILE A 65 1.55 10.97 10.87
C ILE A 65 2.63 10.04 10.30
N ILE A 66 2.49 8.71 10.42
CA ILE A 66 3.47 7.72 9.96
C ILE A 66 3.62 7.77 8.45
N GLU A 67 2.53 7.78 7.69
CA GLU A 67 2.56 7.87 6.22
C GLU A 67 3.21 9.18 5.79
N THR A 68 2.82 10.29 6.40
CA THR A 68 3.42 11.60 6.10
C THR A 68 4.92 11.62 6.42
N ALA A 69 5.33 11.05 7.56
CA ALA A 69 6.72 10.94 7.96
C ALA A 69 7.54 10.08 6.97
N LYS A 70 7.01 8.94 6.53
CA LYS A 70 7.66 8.07 5.53
C LYS A 70 7.88 8.79 4.20
N VAL A 71 6.90 9.56 3.73
CA VAL A 71 7.05 10.36 2.49
C VAL A 71 8.14 11.42 2.65
N ILE A 72 8.16 12.16 3.75
CA ILE A 72 9.18 13.19 4.02
C ILE A 72 10.58 12.56 4.06
N GLU A 73 10.75 11.43 4.74
CA GLU A 73 12.02 10.73 4.82
C GLU A 73 12.52 10.33 3.42
N LEU A 74 11.67 9.65 2.65
CA LEU A 74 12.01 9.16 1.33
C LEU A 74 12.33 10.30 0.35
N ALA A 75 11.47 11.33 0.31
CA ALA A 75 11.65 12.50 -0.53
C ALA A 75 12.93 13.27 -0.19
N SER A 76 13.26 13.36 1.11
CA SER A 76 14.50 13.99 1.57
C SER A 76 15.75 13.26 1.09
N LYS A 77 15.72 11.91 1.02
CA LYS A 77 16.84 11.09 0.55
C LYS A 77 17.08 11.20 -0.96
N ILE A 78 16.03 11.41 -1.75
CA ILE A 78 16.16 11.59 -3.21
C ILE A 78 16.39 13.06 -3.63
N GLY A 79 16.43 13.98 -2.67
CA GLY A 79 16.76 15.39 -2.90
C GLY A 79 15.57 16.30 -3.24
N LEU A 80 14.33 15.90 -2.91
CA LEU A 80 13.12 16.71 -3.12
C LEU A 80 12.81 17.64 -1.94
N LYS A 81 13.83 18.16 -1.25
CA LYS A 81 13.64 18.97 -0.04
C LYS A 81 12.91 20.30 -0.28
N ASN A 82 12.97 20.82 -1.51
CA ASN A 82 12.33 22.08 -1.91
C ASN A 82 11.02 21.87 -2.69
N ASP A 83 10.49 20.64 -2.71
CA ASP A 83 9.20 20.38 -3.34
C ASP A 83 8.09 20.89 -2.42
N GLU A 84 7.20 21.74 -2.94
CA GLU A 84 6.11 22.37 -2.16
C GLU A 84 5.24 21.35 -1.43
N ARG A 85 5.07 20.15 -2.01
CA ARG A 85 4.31 19.05 -1.37
C ARG A 85 5.02 18.56 -0.13
N ILE A 86 6.35 18.49 -0.14
CA ILE A 86 7.14 18.11 1.04
C ILE A 86 7.12 19.19 2.11
N GLU A 87 7.15 20.47 1.71
CA GLU A 87 6.97 21.56 2.67
C GLU A 87 5.60 21.51 3.36
N ARG A 88 4.53 21.22 2.62
CA ARG A 88 3.18 21.03 3.17
C ARG A 88 3.13 19.84 4.13
N ALA A 89 3.78 18.73 3.79
CA ALA A 89 3.88 17.56 4.64
C ALA A 89 4.62 17.86 5.95
N ILE A 90 5.73 18.60 5.89
CA ILE A 90 6.46 19.04 7.09
C ILE A 90 5.58 19.95 7.95
N LYS A 91 4.87 20.91 7.35
CA LYS A 91 3.91 21.78 8.07
C LYS A 91 2.79 20.99 8.73
N PHE A 92 2.27 19.96 8.05
CA PHE A 92 1.28 19.04 8.63
C PHE A 92 1.83 18.36 9.89
N LEU A 93 3.05 17.81 9.85
CA LEU A 93 3.66 17.21 11.04
C LEU A 93 3.86 18.23 12.17
N ILE A 94 4.41 19.40 11.88
CA ILE A 94 4.63 20.45 12.90
C ILE A 94 3.31 20.87 13.56
N LYS A 95 2.25 21.05 12.76
CA LYS A 95 0.92 21.45 13.24
C LYS A 95 0.27 20.38 14.13
N ASN A 96 0.52 19.10 13.86
CA ASN A 96 -0.06 17.98 14.61
C ASN A 96 0.81 17.51 15.80
N GLN A 97 1.90 18.22 16.12
CA GLN A 97 2.67 17.94 17.33
C GLN A 97 1.87 18.36 18.57
N LEU A 98 1.76 17.47 19.55
CA LEU A 98 1.11 17.74 20.84
C LEU A 98 1.97 18.71 21.68
N GLU A 99 1.35 19.37 22.67
CA GLU A 99 2.05 20.33 23.55
C GLU A 99 3.22 19.71 24.31
N ASN A 100 3.10 18.43 24.68
CA ASN A 100 4.15 17.65 25.36
C ASN A 100 5.30 17.24 24.41
N GLY A 101 5.21 17.54 23.11
CA GLY A 101 6.22 17.23 22.11
C GLY A 101 6.03 15.93 21.35
N ALA A 102 5.05 15.11 21.73
CA ALA A 102 4.76 13.86 21.06
C ALA A 102 3.91 14.05 19.80
N TRP A 103 3.86 13.01 18.98
CA TRP A 103 2.80 12.77 18.00
C TRP A 103 2.03 11.53 18.40
N MET A 104 0.76 11.50 18.04
CA MET A 104 -0.12 10.36 18.30
C MET A 104 -1.03 10.16 17.09
N GLU A 105 -1.43 8.92 16.86
CA GLU A 105 -2.49 8.59 15.93
C GLU A 105 -3.52 7.71 16.62
N GLU A 106 -4.80 8.01 16.43
CA GLU A 106 -5.87 7.10 16.80
C GLU A 106 -5.74 5.81 15.97
N SER A 107 -5.49 4.68 16.64
CA SER A 107 -5.54 3.38 15.98
C SER A 107 -7.00 2.98 15.76
N LEU A 108 -7.30 2.46 14.58
CA LEU A 108 -8.65 2.05 14.18
C LEU A 108 -9.02 0.65 14.72
N GLU A 109 -8.08 -0.06 15.35
CA GLU A 109 -8.19 -1.52 15.58
C GLU A 109 -8.33 -1.95 17.05
N TYR A 110 -8.07 -1.09 18.05
CA TYR A 110 -8.09 -1.49 19.48
C TYR A 110 -8.60 -0.38 20.43
N GLU A 111 -9.17 -0.76 21.58
CA GLU A 111 -9.70 0.18 22.59
C GLU A 111 -8.61 0.85 23.45
N ASP A 112 -7.41 0.26 23.55
CA ASP A 112 -6.27 0.85 24.28
C ASP A 112 -5.25 1.40 23.27
N ASN A 113 -5.37 2.71 23.01
CA ASN A 113 -5.22 3.26 21.67
C ASN A 113 -4.12 4.33 21.54
N SER A 114 -3.17 4.40 22.47
CA SER A 114 -2.03 5.33 22.36
C SER A 114 -0.78 4.61 21.85
N ASN A 115 -0.19 5.17 20.79
CA ASN A 115 1.04 4.72 20.12
C ASN A 115 2.07 5.85 20.07
N ASP A 116 1.98 6.77 21.04
CA ASP A 116 2.62 8.07 20.99
C ASP A 116 4.15 7.99 20.91
N VAL A 117 4.80 7.03 21.58
CA VAL A 117 6.26 6.85 21.52
C VAL A 117 6.73 6.43 20.13
N ILE A 118 6.11 5.40 19.54
CA ILE A 118 6.53 4.90 18.23
C ILE A 118 6.18 5.88 17.10
N VAL A 119 5.00 6.51 17.14
CA VAL A 119 4.60 7.54 16.16
C VAL A 119 5.53 8.75 16.26
N SER A 120 5.87 9.18 17.48
CA SER A 120 6.84 10.26 17.69
C SER A 120 8.22 9.92 17.13
N ALA A 121 8.66 8.66 17.21
CA ALA A 121 9.92 8.24 16.62
C ALA A 121 9.91 8.37 15.08
N TYR A 122 8.83 7.96 14.41
CA TYR A 122 8.68 8.14 12.95
C TYR A 122 8.70 9.63 12.57
N ALA A 123 7.90 10.46 13.26
CA ALA A 123 7.82 11.90 12.99
C ALA A 123 9.16 12.61 13.24
N LEU A 124 9.81 12.33 14.37
CA LEU A 124 11.11 12.92 14.72
C LEU A 124 12.18 12.57 13.68
N LYS A 125 12.26 11.30 13.28
CA LYS A 125 13.21 10.84 12.25
C LYS A 125 12.97 11.57 10.93
N ALA A 126 11.72 11.73 10.51
CA ALA A 126 11.38 12.44 9.27
C ALA A 126 11.78 13.94 9.33
N ILE A 127 11.43 14.63 10.41
CA ILE A 127 11.78 16.04 10.66
C ILE A 127 13.31 16.22 10.68
N ALA A 128 14.04 15.33 11.35
CA ALA A 128 15.50 15.34 11.40
C ALA A 128 16.13 15.09 10.02
N THR A 129 15.61 14.12 9.26
CA THR A 129 16.08 13.78 7.89
C THR A 129 15.87 14.95 6.92
N ALA A 130 14.75 15.67 7.06
CA ALA A 130 14.47 16.89 6.32
C ALA A 130 15.44 18.05 6.68
N GLY A 131 16.18 17.92 7.78
CA GLY A 131 17.14 18.93 8.26
C GLY A 131 16.51 20.03 9.10
N ILE A 132 15.26 19.84 9.55
CA ILE A 132 14.55 20.76 10.43
C ILE A 132 15.15 20.66 11.84
N LYS A 133 15.27 21.80 12.51
CA LYS A 133 15.84 21.95 13.86
C LYS A 133 14.97 22.88 14.71
N GLY A 134 15.26 22.96 16.00
CA GLY A 134 14.61 23.87 16.93
C GLY A 134 13.54 23.19 17.77
N GLU A 135 12.57 23.98 18.22
CA GLU A 135 11.63 23.60 19.29
C GLU A 135 10.85 22.31 19.00
N VAL A 136 10.43 22.08 17.75
CA VAL A 136 9.75 20.84 17.34
C VAL A 136 10.58 19.59 17.63
N VAL A 137 11.88 19.63 17.33
CA VAL A 137 12.83 18.54 17.60
C VAL A 137 13.09 18.44 19.10
N ASP A 138 13.36 19.56 19.77
CA ASP A 138 13.75 19.57 21.18
C ASP A 138 12.62 19.11 22.11
N LYS A 139 11.36 19.44 21.80
CA LYS A 139 10.19 18.92 22.53
C LYS A 139 10.06 17.41 22.38
N CYS A 140 10.13 16.89 21.16
CA CYS A 140 10.03 15.44 20.93
C CYS A 140 11.21 14.67 21.52
N VAL A 141 12.44 15.21 21.42
CA VAL A 141 13.61 14.59 22.06
C VAL A 141 13.37 14.49 23.56
N ARG A 142 12.97 15.58 24.24
CA ARG A 142 12.65 15.52 25.68
C ARG A 142 11.56 14.51 26.00
N TYR A 143 10.48 14.50 25.22
CA TYR A 143 9.41 13.53 25.38
C TYR A 143 9.93 12.09 25.35
N LEU A 144 10.72 11.73 24.33
CA LEU A 144 11.28 10.39 24.19
C LEU A 144 12.29 10.05 25.31
N LEU A 145 13.05 11.02 25.80
CA LEU A 145 13.95 10.81 26.95
C LEU A 145 13.17 10.50 28.24
N GLU A 146 12.06 11.19 28.47
CA GLU A 146 11.17 10.93 29.62
C GLU A 146 10.39 9.62 29.50
N SER A 147 10.20 9.12 28.28
CA SER A 147 9.54 7.84 28.01
C SER A 147 10.50 6.65 28.05
N GLN A 148 11.81 6.88 28.25
CA GLN A 148 12.77 5.80 28.42
C GLN A 148 12.59 5.16 29.79
N ARG A 149 12.52 3.83 29.83
CA ARG A 149 12.39 3.06 31.07
C ARG A 149 13.74 2.91 31.78
N ASP A 150 13.70 2.45 33.02
CA ASP A 150 14.90 2.17 33.82
C ASP A 150 15.79 1.09 33.19
N ASP A 151 15.17 0.14 32.47
CA ASP A 151 15.87 -0.89 31.68
C ASP A 151 16.49 -0.34 30.38
N GLY A 152 16.34 0.96 30.09
CA GLY A 152 16.88 1.62 28.90
C GLY A 152 16.04 1.47 27.62
N LEU A 153 15.03 0.61 27.61
CA LEU A 153 14.15 0.40 26.46
C LEU A 153 12.95 1.36 26.48
N TRP A 154 12.20 1.37 25.38
CA TRP A 154 11.00 2.18 25.23
C TRP A 154 9.76 1.30 25.10
N PRO A 155 8.65 1.67 25.75
CA PRO A 155 7.33 1.10 25.47
C PRO A 155 6.76 1.67 24.16
N LYS A 156 5.68 1.06 23.66
CA LYS A 156 4.91 1.59 22.51
C LYS A 156 4.18 2.91 22.82
N THR A 157 3.85 3.12 24.10
CA THR A 157 3.22 4.33 24.67
C THR A 157 3.88 4.70 25.98
N LYS A 158 3.94 5.99 26.33
CA LYS A 158 4.53 6.45 27.60
C LYS A 158 3.84 5.87 28.85
N ALA A 159 2.56 5.52 28.76
CA ALA A 159 1.84 4.84 29.84
C ALA A 159 2.15 3.34 29.94
N GLY A 160 2.81 2.77 28.92
CA GLY A 160 3.09 1.34 28.81
C GLY A 160 4.15 0.86 29.81
N ILE A 161 3.87 -0.26 30.46
CA ILE A 161 4.73 -0.85 31.50
C ILE A 161 5.71 -1.88 30.92
N ASN A 162 5.54 -2.30 29.67
CA ASN A 162 6.42 -3.28 29.03
C ASN A 162 7.23 -2.62 27.91
N PRO A 163 8.50 -3.02 27.72
CA PRO A 163 9.27 -2.57 26.57
C PRO A 163 8.67 -3.12 25.27
N ASP A 164 8.79 -2.34 24.21
CA ASP A 164 8.44 -2.71 22.84
C ASP A 164 9.70 -2.61 21.97
N LEU A 165 10.08 -3.72 21.34
CA LEU A 165 11.36 -3.84 20.63
C LEU A 165 11.37 -3.02 19.33
N GLU A 166 10.21 -2.91 18.65
CA GLU A 166 10.09 -2.05 17.48
C GLU A 166 10.21 -0.58 17.89
N ALA A 167 9.43 -0.15 18.89
CA ALA A 167 9.46 1.22 19.39
C ALA A 167 10.87 1.59 19.87
N SER A 168 11.54 0.70 20.61
CA SER A 168 12.92 0.90 21.07
C SER A 168 13.90 1.09 19.91
N GLY A 169 13.84 0.24 18.89
CA GLY A 169 14.68 0.36 17.70
C GLY A 169 14.41 1.65 16.93
N ARG A 170 13.14 2.02 16.73
CA ARG A 170 12.73 3.25 16.04
C ARG A 170 13.15 4.51 16.79
N VAL A 171 12.98 4.54 18.11
CA VAL A 171 13.40 5.67 18.96
C VAL A 171 14.91 5.86 18.90
N LEU A 172 15.68 4.77 19.01
CA LEU A 172 17.13 4.85 18.92
C LEU A 172 17.61 5.42 17.57
N ILE A 173 17.03 4.95 16.46
CA ILE A 173 17.34 5.49 15.13
C ILE A 173 16.95 6.97 15.03
N ALA A 174 15.75 7.35 15.50
CA ALA A 174 15.27 8.72 15.44
C ALA A 174 16.16 9.67 16.26
N LEU A 175 16.47 9.33 17.50
CA LEU A 175 17.35 10.10 18.36
C LEU A 175 18.76 10.21 17.78
N HIS A 176 19.29 9.12 17.21
CA HIS A 176 20.59 9.13 16.54
C HIS A 176 20.62 10.09 15.35
N GLU A 177 19.57 10.08 14.52
CA GLU A 177 19.45 10.96 13.34
C GLU A 177 19.45 12.45 13.72
N THR A 178 18.87 12.81 14.87
CA THR A 178 18.87 14.22 15.35
C THR A 178 20.26 14.78 15.62
N LYS A 179 21.25 13.91 15.90
CA LYS A 179 22.60 14.30 16.39
C LYS A 179 22.54 15.22 17.63
N ASN A 180 21.47 15.15 18.42
CA ASN A 180 21.28 15.97 19.61
C ASN A 180 22.14 15.42 20.76
N LYS A 181 23.02 16.27 21.32
CA LYS A 181 23.94 15.88 22.41
C LYS A 181 23.20 15.45 23.68
N ILE A 182 22.04 16.02 23.97
CA ILE A 182 21.24 15.69 25.16
C ILE A 182 20.79 14.22 25.10
N ALA A 183 20.50 13.71 23.91
CA ALA A 183 20.06 12.33 23.71
C ALA A 183 21.19 11.28 23.84
N THR A 184 22.47 11.70 23.93
CA THR A 184 23.62 10.78 23.86
C THR A 184 23.59 9.72 24.97
N LYS A 185 23.24 10.10 26.20
CA LYS A 185 23.16 9.15 27.33
C LYS A 185 22.04 8.13 27.14
N ALA A 186 20.85 8.59 26.73
CA ALA A 186 19.71 7.70 26.48
C ALA A 186 19.95 6.75 25.31
N ILE A 187 20.53 7.25 24.21
CA ILE A 187 20.94 6.41 23.07
C ILE A 187 21.90 5.32 23.54
N LYS A 188 22.91 5.67 24.37
CA LYS A 188 23.86 4.70 24.89
C LYS A 188 23.16 3.62 25.72
N ASN A 189 22.36 4.02 26.70
CA ASN A 189 21.66 3.09 27.58
C ASN A 189 20.73 2.16 26.78
N GLY A 190 19.88 2.73 25.92
CA GLY A 190 18.95 1.93 25.13
C GLY A 190 19.62 1.03 24.11
N PHE A 191 20.74 1.47 23.53
CA PHE A 191 21.55 0.61 22.66
C PHE A 191 22.16 -0.57 23.43
N GLU A 192 22.70 -0.35 24.63
CA GLU A 192 23.24 -1.42 25.49
C GLU A 192 22.14 -2.45 25.84
N SER A 193 20.97 -2.00 26.25
CA SER A 193 19.83 -2.87 26.55
C SER A 193 19.32 -3.64 25.34
N LEU A 194 19.24 -3.00 24.17
CA LEU A 194 18.83 -3.66 22.93
C LEU A 194 19.87 -4.70 22.49
N MET A 195 21.15 -4.44 22.73
CA MET A 195 22.23 -5.40 22.49
C MET A 195 22.16 -6.59 23.44
N GLU A 196 21.81 -6.39 24.71
CA GLU A 196 21.59 -7.49 25.66
C GLU A 196 20.45 -8.39 25.21
N VAL A 197 19.30 -7.81 24.83
CA VAL A 197 18.18 -8.55 24.25
C VAL A 197 18.58 -9.28 22.97
N PHE A 198 19.35 -8.62 22.09
CA PHE A 198 19.86 -9.25 20.88
C PHE A 198 20.75 -10.46 21.19
N ILE A 199 21.68 -10.35 22.15
CA ILE A 199 22.57 -11.44 22.56
C ILE A 199 21.76 -12.58 23.20
N GLU A 200 20.85 -12.27 24.12
CA GLU A 200 19.98 -13.26 24.75
C GLU A 200 19.15 -14.01 23.70
N LYS A 201 18.49 -13.28 22.81
CA LYS A 201 17.71 -13.88 21.73
C LYS A 201 18.58 -14.65 20.75
N SER A 202 19.83 -14.27 20.53
CA SER A 202 20.73 -14.98 19.60
C SER A 202 21.34 -16.29 20.13
N THR A 203 21.30 -16.53 21.44
CA THR A 203 22.00 -17.66 22.10
C THR A 203 21.08 -18.81 22.51
N LYS A 204 19.79 -18.53 22.73
CA LYS A 204 18.77 -19.58 22.89
C LYS A 204 18.42 -20.10 21.49
N GLU A 205 18.47 -21.41 21.25
CA GLU A 205 18.14 -22.04 19.95
C GLU A 205 16.75 -21.57 19.47
N TRP A 206 16.66 -20.89 18.32
CA TRP A 206 15.37 -20.56 17.69
C TRP A 206 15.17 -21.44 16.46
N ASP A 207 14.01 -22.11 16.41
CA ASP A 207 13.50 -22.76 15.21
C ASP A 207 12.83 -21.76 14.22
N THR A 208 12.51 -20.52 14.64
CA THR A 208 11.96 -19.44 13.77
C THR A 208 12.35 -18.06 14.33
N LEU A 209 12.86 -17.13 13.52
CA LEU A 209 13.24 -15.79 14.01
C LEU A 209 12.01 -14.88 14.05
N SER A 210 11.65 -14.38 15.26
CA SER A 210 10.51 -13.46 15.43
C SER A 210 10.69 -12.16 14.65
N GLU A 211 9.63 -11.64 14.01
CA GLU A 211 9.64 -10.37 13.26
C GLU A 211 10.27 -9.19 14.04
N ASP A 212 10.14 -9.20 15.37
CA ASP A 212 10.74 -8.23 16.31
C ASP A 212 12.27 -8.10 16.24
N ILE A 213 12.97 -9.08 15.65
CA ILE A 213 14.43 -9.06 15.54
C ILE A 213 14.91 -8.06 14.46
N LEU A 214 14.10 -7.80 13.43
CA LEU A 214 14.50 -6.94 12.32
C LEU A 214 14.68 -5.49 12.78
N PRO A 215 13.76 -4.88 13.55
CA PRO A 215 13.98 -3.56 14.14
C PRO A 215 15.25 -3.47 15.01
N ILE A 216 15.55 -4.54 15.76
CA ILE A 216 16.75 -4.59 16.60
C ILE A 216 18.01 -4.55 15.75
N ILE A 217 18.10 -5.43 14.75
CA ILE A 217 19.26 -5.50 13.86
C ILE A 217 19.40 -4.20 13.06
N GLU A 218 18.29 -3.61 12.58
CA GLU A 218 18.30 -2.33 11.88
C GLU A 218 18.93 -1.24 12.75
N ALA A 219 18.46 -1.08 14.00
CA ALA A 219 18.98 -0.08 14.93
C ALA A 219 20.46 -0.32 15.25
N ILE A 220 20.85 -1.57 15.54
CA ILE A 220 22.24 -1.92 15.85
C ILE A 220 23.15 -1.60 14.66
N SER A 221 22.75 -2.00 13.45
CA SER A 221 23.55 -1.81 12.25
C SER A 221 23.67 -0.35 11.83
N ILE A 222 22.68 0.49 12.11
CA ILE A 222 22.75 1.95 11.87
C ILE A 222 23.71 2.61 12.87
N ILE A 223 23.61 2.28 14.16
CA ILE A 223 24.36 2.96 15.22
C ILE A 223 25.81 2.45 15.32
N GLN A 224 26.05 1.14 15.13
CA GLN A 224 27.38 0.54 15.13
C GLN A 224 27.62 -0.39 13.92
N PRO A 225 27.78 0.16 12.69
CA PRO A 225 27.96 -0.65 11.47
C PRO A 225 29.16 -1.62 11.53
N LYS A 226 30.20 -1.28 12.31
CA LYS A 226 31.44 -2.06 12.42
C LYS A 226 31.29 -3.39 13.18
N LYS A 227 30.15 -3.67 13.82
CA LYS A 227 29.92 -4.88 14.64
C LYS A 227 28.91 -5.88 14.03
N ASN A 228 28.62 -5.79 12.73
CA ASN A 228 27.56 -6.55 12.07
C ASN A 228 27.80 -8.06 11.86
N THR A 229 28.91 -8.65 12.35
CA THR A 229 29.22 -10.07 12.11
C THR A 229 28.19 -11.03 12.72
N ALA A 230 27.68 -10.73 13.92
CA ALA A 230 26.65 -11.55 14.57
C ALA A 230 25.29 -11.42 13.86
N ALA A 231 24.87 -10.18 13.59
CA ALA A 231 23.66 -9.88 12.82
C ALA A 231 23.67 -10.60 11.46
N ARG A 232 24.83 -10.64 10.79
CA ARG A 232 24.98 -11.34 9.52
C ARG A 232 24.67 -12.82 9.61
N LYS A 233 25.19 -13.52 10.63
CA LYS A 233 24.95 -14.96 10.83
C LYS A 233 23.48 -15.25 11.13
N ILE A 234 22.84 -14.42 11.94
CA ILE A 234 21.43 -14.59 12.32
C ILE A 234 20.51 -14.43 11.11
N ILE A 235 20.72 -13.38 10.30
CA ILE A 235 19.92 -13.16 9.08
C ILE A 235 20.16 -14.27 8.05
N ASP A 236 21.40 -14.72 7.90
CA ASP A 236 21.74 -15.86 7.03
C ASP A 236 21.03 -17.15 7.48
N SER A 237 20.91 -17.39 8.80
CA SER A 237 20.17 -18.51 9.37
C SER A 237 18.66 -18.38 9.16
N TYR A 238 18.10 -17.18 9.40
CA TYR A 238 16.68 -16.90 9.18
C TYR A 238 16.23 -17.22 7.76
N ILE A 239 16.96 -16.69 6.78
CA ILE A 239 16.63 -16.87 5.36
C ILE A 239 16.66 -18.36 4.98
N LYS A 240 17.52 -19.17 5.60
CA LYS A 240 17.65 -20.61 5.32
C LYS A 240 16.64 -21.46 6.09
N GLY A 241 16.21 -21.02 7.28
CA GLY A 241 15.30 -21.75 8.15
C GLY A 241 13.84 -21.66 7.72
N GLU A 242 13.44 -20.52 7.16
CA GLU A 242 12.05 -20.26 6.76
C GLU A 242 11.70 -20.84 5.37
N LYS A 243 10.42 -21.20 5.22
CA LYS A 243 9.83 -21.60 3.94
C LYS A 243 9.15 -20.41 3.28
N TRP A 244 9.88 -19.71 2.43
CA TRP A 244 9.39 -18.52 1.71
C TRP A 244 8.54 -18.88 0.51
N GLU A 245 7.39 -18.20 0.35
CA GLU A 245 6.49 -18.39 -0.79
C GLU A 245 6.30 -17.08 -1.58
N PHE A 246 6.30 -17.13 -2.92
CA PHE A 246 6.21 -15.91 -3.74
C PHE A 246 5.17 -16.03 -4.87
N GLN A 247 4.11 -16.82 -4.64
CA GLN A 247 3.17 -17.20 -5.71
C GLN A 247 2.10 -16.14 -5.96
N ASP A 248 1.54 -15.55 -4.90
CA ASP A 248 0.46 -14.57 -4.99
C ASP A 248 0.61 -13.46 -3.94
N ARG A 249 -0.24 -12.43 -4.01
CA ARG A 249 -0.19 -11.26 -3.12
C ARG A 249 -0.35 -11.58 -1.62
N ARG A 250 -0.94 -12.72 -1.27
CA ARG A 250 -1.17 -13.14 0.13
C ARG A 250 -0.06 -14.04 0.66
N SER A 251 0.88 -14.47 -0.20
CA SER A 251 1.98 -15.34 0.21
C SER A 251 2.85 -14.68 1.30
N GLU A 252 3.19 -13.40 1.14
CA GLU A 252 4.12 -12.71 2.05
C GLU A 252 3.73 -11.25 2.25
N ASN A 253 4.06 -10.71 3.42
CA ASN A 253 3.92 -9.28 3.69
C ASN A 253 5.09 -8.49 3.06
N THR A 254 4.78 -7.61 2.11
CA THR A 254 5.79 -6.85 1.34
C THR A 254 6.59 -5.88 2.20
N ASN A 255 6.00 -5.27 3.22
CA ASN A 255 6.69 -4.41 4.17
C ASN A 255 7.72 -5.20 5.02
N ASN A 256 7.35 -6.40 5.48
CA ASN A 256 8.27 -7.26 6.24
C ASN A 256 9.44 -7.74 5.37
N LEU A 257 9.14 -8.15 4.14
CA LEU A 257 10.14 -8.49 3.13
C LEU A 257 11.09 -7.33 2.80
N LEU A 258 10.55 -6.11 2.69
CA LEU A 258 11.36 -4.91 2.46
C LEU A 258 12.28 -4.59 3.66
N ASN A 259 11.78 -4.74 4.88
CA ASN A 259 12.58 -4.60 6.10
C ASN A 259 13.70 -5.65 6.13
N LEU A 260 13.42 -6.89 5.73
CA LEU A 260 14.43 -7.94 5.60
C LEU A 260 15.51 -7.57 4.58
N ILE A 261 15.15 -7.13 3.37
CA ILE A 261 16.12 -6.65 2.36
C ILE A 261 16.95 -5.49 2.91
N ARG A 262 16.32 -4.54 3.63
CA ARG A 262 17.03 -3.41 4.24
C ARG A 262 18.08 -3.87 5.25
N VAL A 263 17.72 -4.80 6.12
CA VAL A 263 18.66 -5.39 7.09
C VAL A 263 19.77 -6.19 6.38
N MET A 264 19.45 -6.93 5.32
CA MET A 264 20.45 -7.61 4.49
C MET A 264 21.43 -6.63 3.84
N ALA A 265 20.97 -5.44 3.45
CA ALA A 265 21.81 -4.37 2.91
C ALA A 265 22.72 -3.76 3.99
N LEU A 266 22.18 -3.47 5.17
CA LEU A 266 22.95 -2.94 6.31
C LEU A 266 24.03 -3.93 6.81
N THR A 267 23.77 -5.23 6.70
CA THR A 267 24.69 -6.30 7.10
C THR A 267 25.61 -6.78 5.97
N ASN A 268 25.55 -6.16 4.79
CA ASN A 268 26.34 -6.49 3.60
C ASN A 268 26.23 -7.98 3.18
N ILE A 269 25.03 -8.55 3.31
CA ILE A 269 24.69 -9.90 2.83
C ILE A 269 24.16 -9.86 1.40
N ILE A 270 23.47 -8.77 1.04
CA ILE A 270 22.86 -8.61 -0.28
C ILE A 270 23.92 -8.31 -1.34
N ASN A 271 23.75 -8.89 -2.52
CA ASN A 271 24.44 -8.48 -3.75
C ASN A 271 23.59 -7.41 -4.44
N LYS A 272 23.76 -6.15 -4.05
CA LYS A 272 22.96 -5.02 -4.56
C LYS A 272 23.04 -4.90 -6.08
N ASP A 273 24.21 -5.07 -6.67
CA ASP A 273 24.42 -4.91 -8.12
C ASP A 273 23.61 -5.92 -8.92
N LYS A 274 23.63 -7.19 -8.51
CA LYS A 274 22.82 -8.25 -9.14
C LYS A 274 21.33 -7.97 -9.01
N VAL A 275 20.86 -7.61 -7.83
CA VAL A 275 19.43 -7.30 -7.61
C VAL A 275 19.01 -6.09 -8.43
N LYS A 276 19.82 -5.03 -8.43
CA LYS A 276 19.60 -3.83 -9.25
C LYS A 276 19.51 -4.17 -10.74
N GLU A 277 20.41 -4.99 -11.27
CA GLU A 277 20.40 -5.42 -12.67
C GLU A 277 19.08 -6.12 -13.03
N GLU A 278 18.65 -7.08 -12.20
CA GLU A 278 17.41 -7.82 -12.42
C GLU A 278 16.14 -6.95 -12.31
N ILE A 279 16.13 -5.99 -11.38
CA ILE A 279 15.02 -5.04 -11.24
C ILE A 279 15.01 -4.05 -12.41
N ASN A 280 16.16 -3.64 -12.91
CA ASN A 280 16.25 -2.80 -14.10
C ASN A 280 15.71 -3.49 -15.35
N LYS A 281 16.06 -4.77 -15.57
CA LYS A 281 15.46 -5.59 -16.64
C LYS A 281 13.94 -5.66 -16.51
N LEU A 282 13.43 -5.90 -15.30
CA LEU A 282 11.98 -5.94 -15.03
C LEU A 282 11.31 -4.60 -15.37
N LEU A 283 11.89 -3.48 -14.96
CA LEU A 283 11.35 -2.14 -15.23
C LEU A 283 11.35 -1.83 -16.73
N GLU A 284 12.39 -2.20 -17.47
CA GLU A 284 12.45 -2.04 -18.93
C GLU A 284 11.38 -2.88 -19.64
N LEU A 285 11.18 -4.13 -19.22
CA LEU A 285 10.11 -4.98 -19.74
C LEU A 285 8.73 -4.36 -19.48
N LYS A 286 8.47 -3.89 -18.25
CA LYS A 286 7.20 -3.22 -17.91
C LYS A 286 7.00 -1.94 -18.74
N LEU A 287 8.05 -1.16 -18.97
CA LEU A 287 7.97 0.05 -19.80
C LEU A 287 7.68 -0.28 -21.27
N ASN A 288 8.30 -1.32 -21.82
CA ASN A 288 8.06 -1.76 -23.19
C ASN A 288 6.64 -2.31 -23.35
N LEU A 289 6.16 -3.11 -22.39
CA LEU A 289 4.78 -3.59 -22.36
C LEU A 289 3.79 -2.43 -22.31
N LYS A 290 4.04 -1.43 -21.44
CA LYS A 290 3.24 -0.22 -21.36
C LYS A 290 3.14 0.49 -22.71
N LYS A 291 4.26 0.70 -23.41
CA LYS A 291 4.28 1.33 -24.75
C LYS A 291 3.46 0.55 -25.77
N ILE A 292 3.51 -0.79 -25.72
CA ILE A 292 2.70 -1.65 -26.59
C ILE A 292 1.21 -1.46 -26.27
N ILE A 293 0.83 -1.49 -24.98
CA ILE A 293 -0.56 -1.30 -24.55
C ILE A 293 -1.06 0.09 -25.01
N GLU A 294 -0.32 1.16 -24.71
CA GLU A 294 -0.69 2.54 -25.08
C GLU A 294 -0.83 2.71 -26.60
N LYS A 295 0.00 2.02 -27.40
CA LYS A 295 -0.11 2.03 -28.86
C LYS A 295 -1.45 1.47 -29.36
N PHE A 296 -1.94 0.41 -28.72
CA PHE A 296 -3.17 -0.27 -29.12
C PHE A 296 -4.40 0.18 -28.31
N GLU A 297 -4.23 1.02 -27.29
CA GLU A 297 -5.32 1.43 -26.39
C GLU A 297 -6.45 2.11 -27.15
N ASN A 298 -6.14 3.06 -28.03
CA ASN A 298 -7.15 3.74 -28.84
C ASN A 298 -7.86 2.77 -29.80
N GLU A 299 -7.12 1.88 -30.46
CA GLU A 299 -7.71 0.88 -31.36
C GLU A 299 -8.63 -0.08 -30.59
N ALA A 300 -8.18 -0.62 -29.45
CA ALA A 300 -8.98 -1.48 -28.59
C ALA A 300 -10.24 -0.75 -28.09
N LYS A 301 -10.10 0.52 -27.72
CA LYS A 301 -11.23 1.38 -27.32
C LYS A 301 -12.23 1.57 -28.45
N GLU A 302 -11.79 1.88 -29.67
CA GLU A 302 -12.68 2.04 -30.82
C GLU A 302 -13.37 0.71 -31.19
N ILE A 303 -12.66 -0.43 -31.10
CA ILE A 303 -13.27 -1.75 -31.27
C ILE A 303 -14.35 -2.01 -30.21
N LEU A 304 -14.08 -1.69 -28.93
CA LEU A 304 -15.05 -1.82 -27.86
C LEU A 304 -16.26 -0.89 -28.07
N LEU A 305 -16.03 0.36 -28.46
CA LEU A 305 -17.10 1.31 -28.76
C LEU A 305 -17.96 0.83 -29.93
N SER A 306 -17.36 0.36 -31.03
CA SER A 306 -18.10 -0.22 -32.16
C SER A 306 -18.94 -1.42 -31.75
N LYS A 307 -18.40 -2.29 -30.88
CA LYS A 307 -19.15 -3.43 -30.31
C LYS A 307 -20.36 -2.96 -29.50
N PHE A 308 -20.24 -1.89 -28.72
CA PHE A 308 -21.37 -1.30 -27.98
C PHE A 308 -22.40 -0.64 -28.91
N GLU A 309 -21.94 0.06 -29.95
CA GLU A 309 -22.84 0.68 -30.93
C GLU A 309 -23.68 -0.36 -31.68
N ASN A 310 -23.09 -1.52 -32.02
CA ASN A 310 -23.79 -2.63 -32.67
C ASN A 310 -24.94 -3.20 -31.82
N ILE A 311 -24.86 -3.09 -30.48
CA ILE A 311 -25.92 -3.52 -29.57
C ILE A 311 -26.83 -2.36 -29.13
N GLY A 312 -26.74 -1.20 -29.79
CA GLY A 312 -27.63 -0.05 -29.57
C GLY A 312 -27.24 0.87 -28.41
N ILE A 313 -25.99 0.79 -27.91
CA ILE A 313 -25.43 1.69 -26.90
C ILE A 313 -24.43 2.63 -27.56
N LYS A 314 -24.75 3.92 -27.61
CA LYS A 314 -23.91 4.95 -28.23
C LYS A 314 -23.24 5.83 -27.17
N ARG A 315 -22.09 6.40 -27.53
CA ARG A 315 -21.33 7.30 -26.64
C ARG A 315 -22.12 8.53 -26.15
N ASN A 316 -23.04 9.03 -26.97
CA ASN A 316 -23.83 10.22 -26.68
C ASN A 316 -25.24 9.90 -26.12
N ASP A 317 -25.52 8.63 -25.83
CA ASP A 317 -26.78 8.25 -25.18
C ASP A 317 -26.86 8.83 -23.74
N PRO A 318 -28.07 8.99 -23.18
CA PRO A 318 -28.22 9.35 -21.77
C PRO A 318 -27.44 8.41 -20.85
N GLN A 319 -26.75 8.96 -19.84
CA GLN A 319 -25.87 8.19 -18.94
C GLN A 319 -26.58 6.98 -18.32
N LYS A 320 -27.85 7.12 -17.93
CA LYS A 320 -28.66 6.02 -17.37
C LYS A 320 -28.86 4.87 -18.36
N LYS A 321 -29.03 5.15 -19.66
CA LYS A 321 -29.14 4.15 -20.72
C LYS A 321 -27.83 3.39 -20.90
N ILE A 322 -26.70 4.11 -20.93
CA ILE A 322 -25.36 3.52 -21.04
C ILE A 322 -25.11 2.59 -19.84
N LEU A 323 -25.33 3.08 -18.62
CA LEU A 323 -25.11 2.31 -17.39
C LEU A 323 -25.98 1.05 -17.35
N LEU A 324 -27.28 1.17 -17.62
CA LEU A 324 -28.18 0.00 -17.63
C LEU A 324 -27.77 -1.03 -18.69
N GLY A 325 -27.44 -0.56 -19.90
CA GLY A 325 -26.98 -1.42 -20.99
C GLY A 325 -25.68 -2.16 -20.64
N LEU A 326 -24.67 -1.45 -20.14
CA LEU A 326 -23.41 -2.06 -19.72
C LEU A 326 -23.59 -3.07 -18.58
N PHE A 327 -24.47 -2.76 -17.63
CA PHE A 327 -24.79 -3.67 -16.52
C PHE A 327 -25.43 -4.97 -17.00
N ILE A 328 -26.45 -4.88 -17.87
CA ILE A 328 -27.10 -6.07 -18.44
C ILE A 328 -26.11 -6.86 -19.31
N TYR A 329 -25.32 -6.18 -20.14
CA TYR A 329 -24.32 -6.84 -20.99
C TYR A 329 -23.28 -7.60 -20.17
N SER A 330 -22.73 -6.98 -19.12
CA SER A 330 -21.77 -7.62 -18.22
C SER A 330 -22.35 -8.82 -17.48
N LEU A 331 -23.61 -8.74 -17.03
CA LEU A 331 -24.30 -9.90 -16.41
C LEU A 331 -24.45 -11.06 -17.39
N LEU A 332 -24.78 -10.79 -18.65
CA LEU A 332 -24.89 -11.82 -19.69
C LEU A 332 -23.52 -12.37 -20.08
N GLU A 333 -22.46 -11.58 -20.05
CA GLU A 333 -21.10 -12.06 -20.30
C GLU A 333 -20.67 -13.10 -19.24
N GLN A 334 -21.08 -12.94 -17.98
CA GLN A 334 -20.79 -13.92 -16.91
C GLN A 334 -21.45 -15.30 -17.15
N PHE A 335 -22.50 -15.36 -17.96
CA PHE A 335 -23.17 -16.61 -18.31
C PHE A 335 -22.54 -17.33 -19.51
N PHE A 336 -21.64 -16.66 -20.25
CA PHE A 336 -20.95 -17.22 -21.42
C PHE A 336 -20.31 -18.59 -21.14
N TRP A 337 -19.63 -18.73 -20.00
CA TRP A 337 -18.98 -19.98 -19.61
C TRP A 337 -19.95 -21.14 -19.34
N ALA A 338 -21.23 -20.84 -19.09
CA ALA A 338 -22.24 -21.83 -18.73
C ALA A 338 -23.11 -22.28 -19.91
N ALA A 339 -23.14 -21.52 -20.99
CA ALA A 339 -23.83 -21.85 -22.22
C ALA A 339 -23.06 -21.19 -23.36
N GLU A 340 -22.49 -21.97 -24.27
CA GLU A 340 -21.73 -21.46 -25.41
C GLU A 340 -22.65 -20.62 -26.33
N TYR A 341 -22.73 -19.30 -26.10
CA TYR A 341 -23.49 -18.36 -26.92
C TYR A 341 -22.73 -17.04 -27.08
N GLU A 342 -23.10 -16.23 -28.06
CA GLU A 342 -22.49 -14.90 -28.25
C GLU A 342 -23.20 -13.83 -27.39
N PRO A 343 -22.52 -13.19 -26.41
CA PRO A 343 -23.16 -12.26 -25.49
C PRO A 343 -23.89 -11.09 -26.14
N GLN A 344 -23.35 -10.58 -27.26
CA GLN A 344 -23.98 -9.48 -28.01
C GLN A 344 -25.33 -9.86 -28.58
N THR A 345 -25.41 -11.03 -29.22
CA THR A 345 -26.63 -11.55 -29.80
C THR A 345 -27.70 -11.80 -28.73
N GLU A 346 -27.31 -12.35 -27.57
CA GLU A 346 -28.28 -12.55 -26.49
C GLU A 346 -28.68 -11.23 -25.83
N PHE A 347 -27.76 -10.29 -25.67
CA PHE A 347 -28.08 -8.95 -25.17
C PHE A 347 -29.19 -8.32 -26.01
N ILE A 348 -29.01 -8.24 -27.33
CA ILE A 348 -30.03 -7.73 -28.26
C ILE A 348 -31.35 -8.47 -28.06
N GLY A 349 -31.31 -9.80 -27.98
CA GLY A 349 -32.51 -10.61 -27.75
C GLY A 349 -33.23 -10.33 -26.42
N VAL A 350 -32.50 -10.03 -25.34
CA VAL A 350 -33.10 -9.61 -24.06
C VAL A 350 -33.72 -8.21 -24.19
N ILE A 351 -33.00 -7.26 -24.79
CA ILE A 351 -33.51 -5.90 -25.02
C ILE A 351 -34.78 -5.94 -25.88
N ASP A 352 -34.83 -6.76 -26.94
CA ASP A 352 -36.01 -6.91 -27.80
C ASP A 352 -37.23 -7.46 -27.03
N ARG A 353 -37.00 -8.36 -26.08
CA ARG A 353 -38.07 -8.98 -25.26
C ARG A 353 -38.56 -8.06 -24.13
N VAL A 354 -37.69 -7.22 -23.57
CA VAL A 354 -38.04 -6.30 -22.46
C VAL A 354 -38.51 -4.93 -22.98
N GLY A 355 -37.91 -4.44 -24.06
CA GLY A 355 -38.14 -3.13 -24.67
C GLY A 355 -36.86 -2.28 -24.68
N THR A 356 -36.82 -1.24 -25.52
CA THR A 356 -35.64 -0.37 -25.65
C THR A 356 -35.10 0.15 -24.30
N LEU A 357 -33.78 0.29 -24.21
CA LEU A 357 -33.08 0.86 -23.05
C LEU A 357 -33.44 2.33 -22.80
N ASP A 358 -33.98 3.05 -23.79
CA ASP A 358 -34.47 4.43 -23.61
C ASP A 358 -35.65 4.49 -22.64
N LYS A 359 -36.36 3.37 -22.44
CA LYS A 359 -37.50 3.22 -21.54
C LYS A 359 -37.12 2.41 -20.31
N ILE A 360 -36.29 3.01 -19.45
CA ILE A 360 -35.72 2.37 -18.24
C ILE A 360 -36.82 1.83 -17.31
N GLU A 361 -38.00 2.45 -17.30
CA GLU A 361 -39.17 2.00 -16.53
C GLU A 361 -39.54 0.54 -16.84
N ASN A 362 -39.31 0.06 -18.06
CA ASN A 362 -39.54 -1.33 -18.46
C ASN A 362 -38.70 -2.33 -17.68
N TYR A 363 -37.55 -1.88 -17.18
CA TYR A 363 -36.59 -2.69 -16.44
C TYR A 363 -36.82 -2.63 -14.93
N THR A 364 -37.86 -1.91 -14.45
CA THR A 364 -38.24 -1.89 -13.02
C THR A 364 -39.24 -3.01 -12.65
N ASP A 365 -39.76 -3.72 -13.66
CA ASP A 365 -40.64 -4.87 -13.54
C ASP A 365 -39.85 -6.19 -13.58
N TYR A 366 -39.75 -6.83 -12.42
CA TYR A 366 -39.07 -8.10 -12.23
C TYR A 366 -39.64 -9.23 -13.10
N GLU A 367 -40.96 -9.39 -13.18
CA GLU A 367 -41.55 -10.52 -13.91
C GLU A 367 -41.36 -10.36 -15.42
N LYS A 368 -41.33 -9.12 -15.89
CA LYS A 368 -41.03 -8.82 -17.30
C LYS A 368 -39.60 -9.24 -17.67
N ILE A 369 -38.60 -8.84 -16.88
CA ILE A 369 -37.20 -9.22 -17.11
C ILE A 369 -37.01 -10.73 -16.94
N ARG A 370 -37.61 -11.32 -15.90
CA ARG A 370 -37.56 -12.76 -15.64
C ARG A 370 -38.09 -13.54 -16.83
N LYS A 371 -39.26 -13.18 -17.36
CA LYS A 371 -39.82 -13.83 -18.56
C LYS A 371 -38.92 -13.69 -19.78
N ALA A 372 -38.28 -12.54 -19.97
CA ALA A 372 -37.34 -12.33 -21.07
C ALA A 372 -36.12 -13.27 -20.99
N LEU A 373 -35.48 -13.38 -19.81
CA LEU A 373 -34.33 -14.27 -19.61
C LEU A 373 -34.71 -15.76 -19.74
N PHE A 374 -35.89 -16.16 -19.24
CA PHE A 374 -36.33 -17.55 -19.31
C PHE A 374 -36.78 -18.00 -20.71
N ARG A 375 -37.19 -17.05 -21.56
CA ARG A 375 -37.54 -17.32 -22.97
C ARG A 375 -36.31 -17.38 -23.88
N SER A 376 -35.13 -16.99 -23.39
CA SER A 376 -33.90 -17.09 -24.15
C SER A 376 -33.51 -18.56 -24.36
N LYS A 377 -33.31 -18.92 -25.62
CA LYS A 377 -32.71 -20.21 -25.99
C LYS A 377 -31.21 -20.27 -25.63
N ALA A 378 -30.50 -19.15 -25.71
CA ALA A 378 -29.09 -19.10 -25.34
C ALA A 378 -28.89 -19.39 -23.85
N LEU A 379 -29.82 -18.98 -23.00
CA LEU A 379 -29.75 -19.17 -21.55
C LEU A 379 -30.39 -20.48 -21.06
N THR A 380 -30.64 -21.45 -21.95
CA THR A 380 -31.29 -22.72 -21.56
C THR A 380 -30.42 -23.52 -20.59
N GLY A 381 -29.10 -23.56 -20.82
CA GLY A 381 -28.12 -24.23 -19.95
C GLY A 381 -27.82 -23.48 -18.64
N VAL A 382 -28.24 -22.23 -18.51
CA VAL A 382 -28.02 -21.43 -17.31
C VAL A 382 -29.00 -21.86 -16.21
N ALA A 383 -28.46 -22.14 -15.02
CA ALA A 383 -29.24 -22.54 -13.86
C ALA A 383 -30.39 -21.57 -13.55
N LYS A 384 -31.56 -22.11 -13.22
CA LYS A 384 -32.78 -21.35 -12.91
C LYS A 384 -32.54 -20.22 -11.92
N LYS A 385 -31.84 -20.52 -10.81
CA LYS A 385 -31.50 -19.55 -9.76
C LYS A 385 -30.68 -18.37 -10.30
N LYS A 386 -29.65 -18.63 -11.13
CA LYS A 386 -28.83 -17.57 -11.74
C LYS A 386 -29.66 -16.62 -12.62
N LYS A 387 -30.60 -17.14 -13.40
CA LYS A 387 -31.52 -16.32 -14.20
C LYS A 387 -32.44 -15.46 -13.33
N GLU A 388 -32.94 -16.02 -12.23
CA GLU A 388 -33.77 -15.26 -11.27
C GLU A 388 -32.97 -14.16 -10.55
N ASP A 389 -31.73 -14.45 -10.15
CA ASP A 389 -30.85 -13.48 -9.49
C ASP A 389 -30.41 -12.37 -10.46
N ALA A 390 -30.14 -12.69 -11.72
CA ALA A 390 -29.91 -11.68 -12.76
C ALA A 390 -31.14 -10.79 -12.97
N ALA A 391 -32.35 -11.36 -13.07
CA ALA A 391 -33.57 -10.56 -13.18
C ALA A 391 -33.76 -9.60 -12.00
N LYS A 392 -33.51 -10.07 -10.77
CA LYS A 392 -33.54 -9.20 -9.56
C LYS A 392 -32.50 -8.09 -9.64
N SER A 393 -31.27 -8.43 -10.02
CA SER A 393 -30.16 -7.48 -10.10
C SER A 393 -30.44 -6.37 -11.12
N ILE A 394 -30.90 -6.73 -12.32
CA ILE A 394 -31.31 -5.77 -13.35
C ILE A 394 -32.44 -4.88 -12.84
N THR A 395 -33.43 -5.48 -12.16
CA THR A 395 -34.57 -4.73 -11.60
C THR A 395 -34.14 -3.71 -10.55
N LEU A 396 -33.29 -4.11 -9.62
CA LEU A 396 -32.78 -3.25 -8.55
C LEU A 396 -31.93 -2.12 -9.14
N PHE A 397 -31.06 -2.44 -10.09
CA PHE A 397 -30.20 -1.43 -10.73
C PHE A 397 -31.02 -0.43 -11.54
N ALA A 398 -32.04 -0.86 -12.29
CA ALA A 398 -32.94 0.05 -13.00
C ALA A 398 -33.71 0.98 -12.04
N ARG A 399 -34.18 0.46 -10.89
CA ARG A 399 -34.82 1.29 -9.85
C ARG A 399 -33.86 2.31 -9.25
N PHE A 400 -32.62 1.89 -8.98
CA PHE A 400 -31.56 2.78 -8.52
C PHE A 400 -31.30 3.92 -9.51
N LEU A 401 -31.16 3.60 -10.81
CA LEU A 401 -30.95 4.61 -11.85
C LEU A 401 -32.15 5.57 -11.99
N MET A 402 -33.38 5.09 -11.78
CA MET A 402 -34.57 5.95 -11.80
C MET A 402 -34.61 6.92 -10.61
N GLN A 403 -34.14 6.49 -9.43
CA GLN A 403 -34.15 7.30 -8.21
C GLN A 403 -33.02 8.36 -8.18
N ASN A 404 -31.92 8.12 -8.88
CA ASN A 404 -30.75 9.00 -8.87
C ASN A 404 -30.64 9.76 -10.20
N ASN A 405 -30.81 11.08 -10.16
CA ASN A 405 -30.83 11.93 -11.37
C ASN A 405 -29.47 12.43 -11.81
N GLU A 406 -28.50 12.52 -10.90
CA GLU A 406 -27.12 12.91 -11.20
C GLU A 406 -26.20 11.81 -10.65
N ILE A 407 -25.56 11.05 -11.54
CA ILE A 407 -24.52 10.08 -11.17
C ILE A 407 -23.20 10.77 -11.49
N ASN A 408 -22.82 11.74 -10.66
CA ASN A 408 -21.71 12.63 -10.99
C ASN A 408 -20.36 11.92 -10.91
N VAL A 409 -20.18 10.92 -10.04
CA VAL A 409 -19.01 10.03 -10.07
C VAL A 409 -19.33 8.72 -9.36
N PHE A 410 -18.77 7.60 -9.84
CA PHE A 410 -18.84 6.31 -9.12
C PHE A 410 -18.04 6.32 -7.79
N GLU A 411 -17.19 7.32 -7.59
CA GLU A 411 -16.32 7.49 -6.41
C GLU A 411 -17.10 7.90 -5.14
N GLU A 412 -18.31 8.44 -5.25
CA GLU A 412 -19.12 8.82 -4.07
C GLU A 412 -19.88 7.64 -3.44
N PHE A 413 -19.76 6.43 -4.00
CA PHE A 413 -20.55 5.25 -3.60
C PHE A 413 -19.71 4.03 -3.18
N VAL A 414 -18.40 4.19 -2.92
CA VAL A 414 -17.51 3.14 -2.37
C VAL A 414 -17.17 3.43 -0.91
#